data_AF-A0A3N5NZ34-F1
#
_entry.id   AF-A0A3N5NZ34-F1
#
_cell.length_a   1.000
_cell.length_b   1.000
_cell.length_c   1.000
_cell.angle_alpha   90.00
_cell.angle_beta   90.00
_cell.angle_gamma   90.00
#
_symmetry.space_group_name_H-M   'P 1'
#
loop_
_entity.id
_entity.type
_entity.pdbx_description
1 polymer ?
#
loop_
_entity_poly.entity_id
_entity_poly.type
_entity_poly.pdbx_seq_one_letter_code
_entity_poly.pdbx_strand_id
1 'polypeptide(L)'
;MASKIFEVSGFRDKRFVFKDRDDAGKVLAEMLSPYYEKAKETLVLAIPSGGVPIGLGVAKGLSLPLDLIIVRKIPVPGNPEAGFGALTLDGDVFLNEELVAFLRLSPKEIEDQITKVKTDLQERNFI
;
A
#
# COMPACT_ATOMS: atom_id res chain seq x y z
N MET A 1 -4.19 19.23 -10.82
CA MET A 1 -2.73 19.32 -11.03
C MET A 1 -2.33 18.27 -12.03
N ALA A 2 -1.49 18.59 -13.01
CA ALA A 2 -0.93 17.56 -13.91
C ALA A 2 0.01 16.66 -13.10
N SER A 3 -0.18 15.34 -13.17
CA SER A 3 0.70 14.38 -12.52
C SER A 3 2.07 14.39 -13.21
N LYS A 4 3.14 14.55 -12.44
CA LYS A 4 4.51 14.38 -12.94
C LYS A 4 4.81 12.89 -12.99
N ILE A 5 5.05 12.36 -14.19
CA ILE A 5 5.40 10.95 -14.38
C ILE A 5 6.93 10.83 -14.33
N PHE A 6 7.42 9.93 -13.48
CA PHE A 6 8.82 9.51 -13.46
C PHE A 6 8.92 8.13 -14.10
N GLU A 7 9.71 8.00 -15.14
CA GLU A 7 9.86 6.74 -15.86
C GLU A 7 11.30 6.52 -16.34
N VAL A 8 11.67 5.25 -16.44
CA VAL A 8 12.79 4.81 -17.28
C VAL A 8 12.18 4.46 -18.63
N SER A 9 12.28 5.38 -19.60
CA SER A 9 11.64 5.24 -20.92
C SER A 9 12.00 3.93 -21.62
N GLY A 10 13.21 3.41 -21.39
CA GLY A 10 13.68 2.14 -21.90
C GLY A 10 12.91 0.90 -21.41
N PHE A 11 12.11 1.01 -20.34
CA PHE A 11 11.31 -0.09 -19.77
C PHE A 11 9.84 -0.06 -20.20
N ARG A 12 9.38 1.05 -20.76
CA ARG A 12 7.98 1.22 -21.19
C ARG A 12 7.59 0.11 -22.18
N ASP A 13 6.42 -0.48 -21.95
CA ASP A 13 5.81 -1.56 -22.75
C ASP A 13 6.67 -2.82 -22.93
N LYS A 14 7.70 -3.01 -22.09
CA LYS A 14 8.54 -4.21 -22.10
C LYS A 14 8.22 -5.14 -20.94
N ARG A 15 8.47 -6.43 -21.15
CA ARG A 15 8.35 -7.49 -20.14
C ARG A 15 9.74 -7.93 -19.69
N PHE A 16 9.83 -8.48 -18.49
CA PHE A 16 11.08 -8.99 -17.91
C PHE A 16 12.22 -7.96 -17.87
N VAL A 17 11.87 -6.69 -17.62
CA VAL A 17 12.82 -5.57 -17.53
C VAL A 17 13.65 -5.56 -16.24
N PHE A 18 13.19 -6.30 -15.22
CA PHE A 18 13.91 -6.51 -13.98
C PHE A 18 14.24 -7.98 -13.84
N LYS A 19 15.44 -8.28 -13.31
CA LYS A 19 15.86 -9.65 -13.01
C LYS A 19 15.00 -10.29 -11.93
N ASP A 20 14.73 -9.53 -10.87
CA ASP A 20 13.96 -9.93 -9.70
C ASP A 20 13.43 -8.68 -8.95
N ARG A 21 12.80 -8.88 -7.78
CA ARG A 21 12.25 -7.77 -6.98
C ARG A 21 13.31 -6.90 -6.31
N ASP A 22 14.50 -7.45 -6.04
CA ASP A 22 15.61 -6.69 -5.46
C ASP A 22 16.21 -5.75 -6.52
N ASP A 23 16.38 -6.25 -7.75
CA ASP A 23 16.77 -5.47 -8.92
C ASP A 23 15.79 -4.31 -9.19
N ALA A 24 14.48 -4.59 -9.17
CA ALA A 24 13.46 -3.54 -9.29
C ALA A 24 13.55 -2.48 -8.18
N GLY A 25 13.86 -2.89 -6.94
CA GLY A 25 14.06 -1.99 -5.81
C GLY A 25 15.29 -1.08 -5.97
N LYS A 26 16.40 -1.61 -6.51
CA LYS A 26 17.61 -0.83 -6.80
C LYS A 26 17.37 0.23 -7.85
N VAL A 27 16.74 -0.13 -8.97
CA VAL A 27 16.36 0.84 -10.01
C VAL A 27 15.47 1.94 -9.42
N LEU A 28 14.48 1.56 -8.62
CA LEU A 28 13.60 2.54 -7.98
C LEU A 28 14.37 3.46 -7.02
N ALA A 29 15.34 2.93 -6.26
CA ALA A 29 16.21 3.73 -5.40
C ALA A 29 17.00 4.77 -6.21
N GLU A 30 17.59 4.38 -7.34
CA GLU A 30 18.33 5.27 -8.22
C GLU A 30 17.43 6.39 -8.78
N MET A 31 16.21 6.04 -9.20
CA MET A 31 15.23 7.03 -9.68
C MET A 31 14.82 8.03 -8.59
N LEU A 32 14.76 7.58 -7.34
CA LEU A 32 14.36 8.39 -6.18
C LEU A 32 15.54 9.19 -5.57
N SER A 33 16.77 8.76 -5.78
CA SER A 33 17.97 9.37 -5.17
C SER A 33 18.04 10.90 -5.31
N PRO A 34 17.78 11.52 -6.49
CA PRO A 34 17.82 12.98 -6.63
C PRO A 34 16.85 13.75 -5.72
N TYR A 35 15.81 13.08 -5.21
CA TYR A 35 14.79 13.66 -4.34
C TYR A 35 15.03 13.37 -2.86
N TYR A 36 15.73 12.28 -2.54
CA TYR A 36 15.81 11.74 -1.18
C TYR A 36 17.23 11.52 -0.65
N GLU A 37 18.29 11.78 -1.43
CA GLU A 37 19.70 11.61 -1.00
C GLU A 37 20.05 12.36 0.30
N LYS A 38 19.40 13.50 0.57
CA LYS A 38 19.62 14.32 1.78
C LYS A 38 18.48 14.25 2.78
N ALA A 39 17.54 13.33 2.60
CA ALA A 39 16.38 13.22 3.48
C ALA A 39 16.80 12.64 4.84
N LYS A 40 16.57 13.41 5.91
CA LYS A 40 16.92 12.99 7.29
C LYS A 40 15.73 12.50 8.12
N GLU A 41 14.52 12.70 7.61
CA GLU A 41 13.25 12.38 8.30
C GLU A 41 12.31 11.68 7.30
N THR A 42 12.79 10.61 6.69
CA THR A 42 12.03 9.88 5.68
C THR A 42 12.06 8.39 5.98
N LEU A 43 10.92 7.74 5.78
CA LEU A 43 10.70 6.33 6.02
C LEU A 43 10.17 5.68 4.76
N VAL A 44 10.73 4.54 4.40
CA VAL A 44 10.14 3.68 3.37
C VAL A 44 9.08 2.83 4.05
N LEU A 45 7.83 2.92 3.60
CA LEU A 45 6.73 2.07 4.06
C LEU A 45 6.36 1.08 2.96
N ALA A 46 6.65 -0.20 3.18
CA ALA A 46 6.33 -1.26 2.22
C ALA A 46 4.97 -1.89 2.52
N ILE A 47 4.16 -2.08 1.47
CA ILE A 47 2.90 -2.84 1.55
C ILE A 47 3.20 -4.33 1.32
N PRO A 48 2.89 -5.22 2.28
CA PRO A 48 3.12 -6.65 2.11
C PRO A 48 2.22 -7.35 1.09
N SER A 49 2.62 -8.50 0.55
CA SER A 49 3.93 -9.16 0.72
C SER A 49 4.91 -8.81 -0.41
N GLY A 50 4.38 -8.53 -1.60
CA GLY A 50 5.19 -8.29 -2.80
C GLY A 50 5.98 -6.98 -2.76
N GLY A 51 5.51 -5.97 -2.03
CA GLY A 51 6.18 -4.68 -1.89
C GLY A 51 7.40 -4.73 -0.95
N VAL A 52 7.44 -5.67 -0.01
CA VAL A 52 8.54 -5.80 0.98
C VAL A 52 9.92 -5.95 0.32
N PRO A 53 10.15 -6.93 -0.58
CA PRO A 53 11.47 -7.08 -1.21
C PRO A 53 11.88 -5.86 -2.05
N ILE A 54 10.91 -5.14 -2.65
CA ILE A 54 11.18 -3.92 -3.41
C ILE A 54 11.55 -2.77 -2.45
N GLY A 55 10.75 -2.59 -1.38
CA GLY A 55 11.00 -1.58 -0.35
C GLY A 55 12.34 -1.77 0.37
N LEU A 56 12.77 -3.01 0.60
CA LEU A 56 14.12 -3.34 1.08
C LEU A 56 15.22 -2.83 0.15
N GLY A 57 15.05 -3.02 -1.17
CA GLY A 57 15.99 -2.49 -2.16
C GLY A 57 16.07 -0.97 -2.14
N VAL A 58 14.91 -0.30 -2.06
CA VAL A 58 14.82 1.17 -1.96
C VAL A 58 15.48 1.70 -0.70
N ALA A 59 15.13 1.15 0.47
CA ALA A 59 15.66 1.56 1.76
C ALA A 59 17.18 1.43 1.81
N LYS A 60 17.73 0.31 1.33
CA LYS A 60 19.18 0.11 1.22
C LYS A 60 19.84 1.10 0.28
N GLY A 61 19.27 1.32 -0.90
CA GLY A 61 19.83 2.23 -1.91
C GLY A 61 19.83 3.70 -1.48
N LEU A 62 18.86 4.11 -0.66
CA LEU A 62 18.74 5.47 -0.14
C LEU A 62 19.29 5.65 1.28
N SER A 63 19.77 4.58 1.93
CA SER A 63 20.16 4.59 3.35
C SER A 63 19.05 5.11 4.28
N LEU A 64 17.80 4.71 3.99
CA LEU A 64 16.63 5.09 4.77
C LEU A 64 16.13 3.92 5.61
N PRO A 65 15.45 4.18 6.74
CA PRO A 65 14.74 3.14 7.47
C PRO A 65 13.61 2.56 6.60
N LEU A 66 13.28 1.30 6.87
CA LEU A 66 12.14 0.59 6.29
C LEU A 66 11.22 0.13 7.40
N ASP A 67 9.93 0.30 7.19
CA ASP A 67 8.88 -0.33 7.98
C ASP A 67 7.74 -0.84 7.07
N LEU A 68 6.79 -1.58 7.64
CA LEU A 68 5.64 -2.12 6.93
C LEU A 68 4.41 -1.27 7.21
N ILE A 69 3.61 -1.03 6.16
CA ILE A 69 2.26 -0.51 6.32
C ILE A 69 1.26 -1.62 5.99
N ILE A 70 0.53 -2.06 7.01
CA ILE A 70 -0.44 -3.13 6.90
C ILE A 70 -1.83 -2.56 7.17
N VAL A 71 -2.66 -2.62 6.14
CA VAL A 71 -4.06 -2.20 6.20
C VAL A 71 -4.92 -3.26 5.50
N ARG A 72 -6.17 -3.39 5.93
CA ARG A 72 -7.17 -4.18 5.22
C ARG A 72 -8.24 -3.27 4.66
N LYS A 73 -8.63 -3.50 3.41
CA LYS A 73 -9.81 -2.85 2.86
C LYS A 73 -11.05 -3.36 3.59
N ILE A 74 -12.01 -2.47 3.83
CA ILE A 74 -13.35 -2.81 4.29
C ILE A 74 -14.19 -3.01 3.02
N PRO A 75 -14.63 -4.25 2.72
CA PRO A 75 -15.27 -4.57 1.46
C PRO A 75 -16.70 -4.05 1.39
N VAL A 76 -17.18 -3.71 0.19
CA VAL A 76 -18.58 -3.34 -0.04
C VAL A 76 -19.48 -4.57 0.19
N PRO A 77 -20.61 -4.44 0.91
CA PRO A 77 -21.57 -5.54 1.05
C PRO A 77 -21.99 -6.12 -0.31
N GLY A 78 -21.86 -7.44 -0.48
CA GLY A 78 -22.15 -8.13 -1.74
C GLY A 78 -21.10 -8.00 -2.84
N ASN A 79 -20.04 -7.19 -2.66
CA ASN A 79 -18.95 -7.04 -3.61
C ASN A 79 -17.58 -7.01 -2.89
N PRO A 80 -16.98 -8.17 -2.58
CA PRO A 80 -15.73 -8.26 -1.82
C PRO A 80 -14.51 -7.72 -2.57
N GLU A 81 -14.58 -7.55 -3.88
CA GLU A 81 -13.49 -6.97 -4.68
C GLU A 81 -13.40 -5.45 -4.52
N ALA A 82 -14.54 -4.78 -4.33
CA ALA A 82 -14.60 -3.35 -4.03
C ALA A 82 -14.45 -3.08 -2.53
N GLY A 83 -13.82 -1.97 -2.17
CA GLY A 83 -13.71 -1.51 -0.78
C GLY A 83 -14.20 -0.07 -0.62
N PHE A 84 -14.91 0.20 0.47
CA PHE A 84 -15.40 1.54 0.82
C PHE A 84 -14.66 2.18 1.99
N GLY A 85 -13.69 1.47 2.56
CA GLY A 85 -12.86 1.98 3.64
C GLY A 85 -11.63 1.10 3.87
N ALA A 86 -10.89 1.42 4.92
CA ALA A 86 -9.73 0.68 5.38
C ALA A 86 -9.72 0.56 6.91
N LEU A 87 -9.11 -0.51 7.39
CA LEU A 87 -8.89 -0.83 8.79
C LEU A 87 -7.40 -1.03 9.02
N THR A 88 -6.83 -0.33 10.00
CA THR A 88 -5.43 -0.50 10.42
C THR A 88 -5.29 -1.70 11.35
N LEU A 89 -4.05 -2.14 11.58
CA LEU A 89 -3.76 -3.19 12.56
C LEU A 89 -4.15 -2.79 13.99
N ASP A 90 -4.02 -1.50 14.32
CA ASP A 90 -4.34 -0.96 15.64
C ASP A 90 -5.86 -0.79 15.85
N GLY A 91 -6.66 -1.04 14.80
CA GLY A 91 -8.11 -1.05 14.87
C GLY A 91 -8.79 0.24 14.40
N ASP A 92 -8.01 1.22 13.91
CA ASP A 92 -8.53 2.47 13.36
C ASP A 92 -9.24 2.24 12.03
N VAL A 93 -10.38 2.89 11.87
CA VAL A 93 -11.24 2.77 10.69
C VAL A 93 -11.24 4.08 9.93
N PHE A 94 -10.99 3.98 8.62
CA PHE A 94 -11.07 5.09 7.68
C PHE A 94 -12.10 4.76 6.61
N LEU A 95 -13.16 5.56 6.52
CA LEU A 95 -14.22 5.37 5.54
C LEU A 95 -14.11 6.40 4.41
N ASN A 96 -14.43 5.96 3.20
CA ASN A 96 -14.71 6.89 2.10
C ASN A 96 -16.16 7.35 2.23
N GLU A 97 -16.37 8.47 2.91
CA GLU A 97 -17.71 9.00 3.22
C GLU A 97 -18.55 9.29 1.97
N GLU A 98 -17.91 9.76 0.88
CA GLU A 98 -18.58 10.00 -0.39
C GLU A 98 -19.13 8.68 -0.97
N LEU A 99 -18.33 7.61 -0.92
CA LEU A 99 -18.73 6.29 -1.41
C LEU A 99 -19.77 5.63 -0.51
N VAL A 100 -19.65 5.80 0.82
CA VAL A 100 -20.66 5.36 1.79
C VAL A 100 -22.02 5.99 1.49
N ALA A 101 -22.05 7.31 1.28
CA ALA A 101 -23.26 8.05 0.95
C ALA A 101 -23.84 7.63 -0.42
N PHE A 102 -22.97 7.47 -1.42
CA PHE A 102 -23.37 7.02 -2.76
C PHE A 102 -24.01 5.63 -2.75
N LEU A 103 -23.42 4.69 -2.00
CA LEU A 103 -23.93 3.32 -1.86
C LEU A 103 -25.11 3.20 -0.88
N ARG A 104 -25.43 4.27 -0.14
CA ARG A 104 -26.47 4.31 0.90
C ARG A 104 -26.29 3.23 1.97
N LEU A 105 -25.04 2.97 2.36
CA LEU A 105 -24.75 1.96 3.37
C LEU A 105 -25.33 2.40 4.71
N SER A 106 -26.09 1.52 5.35
CA SER A 106 -26.59 1.76 6.70
C SER A 106 -25.47 1.62 7.74
N PRO A 107 -25.59 2.26 8.92
CA PRO A 107 -24.62 2.10 10.00
C PRO A 107 -24.37 0.63 10.37
N LYS A 108 -25.43 -0.19 10.32
CA LYS A 108 -25.34 -1.62 10.59
C LYS A 108 -24.51 -2.36 9.55
N GLU A 109 -24.71 -2.09 8.26
CA GLU A 109 -23.90 -2.72 7.19
C GLU A 109 -22.42 -2.34 7.31
N ILE A 110 -22.13 -1.09 7.67
CA ILE A 110 -20.77 -0.63 7.90
C ILE A 110 -20.14 -1.38 9.08
N GLU A 111 -20.85 -1.44 10.21
CA GLU A 111 -20.40 -2.14 11.42
C GLU A 111 -20.19 -3.65 11.18
N ASP A 112 -21.09 -4.29 10.45
CA ASP A 112 -21.00 -5.71 10.09
C ASP A 112 -19.73 -5.99 9.27
N GLN A 113 -19.41 -5.14 8.28
CA GLN A 113 -18.18 -5.29 7.48
C GLN A 113 -16.92 -5.01 8.29
N ILE A 114 -16.92 -3.97 9.14
CA ILE A 114 -15.78 -3.66 10.03
C ILE A 114 -15.51 -4.83 10.96
N THR A 115 -16.55 -5.36 11.61
CA THR A 115 -16.45 -6.49 12.54
C THR A 115 -15.91 -7.71 11.84
N LYS A 116 -16.43 -8.04 10.66
CA LYS A 116 -15.92 -9.15 9.85
C LYS A 116 -14.44 -9.02 9.54
N VAL A 117 -13.99 -7.85 9.09
CA VAL A 117 -12.57 -7.61 8.76
C VAL A 117 -11.71 -7.63 10.03
N LYS A 118 -12.20 -7.12 11.17
CA LYS A 118 -11.52 -7.21 12.48
C LYS A 118 -11.30 -8.66 12.90
N THR A 119 -12.32 -9.51 12.80
CA THR A 119 -12.21 -10.94 13.12
C THR A 119 -11.21 -11.62 12.18
N ASP A 120 -11.33 -11.39 10.86
CA ASP A 120 -10.41 -11.95 9.86
C ASP A 120 -8.95 -11.52 10.12
N LEU A 121 -8.74 -10.29 10.58
CA LEU A 121 -7.43 -9.77 10.96
C LEU A 121 -6.86 -10.48 12.19
N GLN A 122 -7.66 -10.66 13.24
CA GLN A 122 -7.26 -11.35 14.45
C GLN A 122 -6.89 -12.80 14.18
N GLU A 123 -7.63 -13.49 13.31
CA GLU A 123 -7.37 -14.90 12.99
C GLU A 123 -6.12 -15.11 12.13
N ARG A 124 -5.75 -14.13 11.29
CA ARG A 124 -4.67 -14.29 10.29
C ARG A 124 -3.35 -13.61 10.65
N ASN A 125 -3.33 -12.73 11.64
CA ASN A 125 -2.12 -12.00 12.05
C ASN A 125 -1.36 -12.63 13.22
N PHE A 126 -1.75 -13.82 13.70
CA PHE A 126 -0.88 -14.66 14.52
C PHE A 126 0.08 -15.44 13.60
N ILE A 127 1.14 -14.76 13.13
CA ILE A 127 2.33 -15.38 12.53
C ILE A 127 3.56 -14.76 13.17
#